data_AF-A0A2M9BS32-F1
#
_entry.id   AF-A0A2M9BS32-F1
#
_cell.length_a   1.000
_cell.length_b   1.000
_cell.length_c   1.000
_cell.angle_alpha   90.00
_cell.angle_beta   90.00
_cell.angle_gamma   90.00
#
_symmetry.space_group_name_H-M   'P 1'
#
loop_
_entity.id
_entity.type
_entity.pdbx_description
1 polymer ?
#
loop_
_entity_poly.entity_id
_entity_poly.type
_entity_poly.pdbx_seq_one_letter_code
_entity_poly.pdbx_strand_id
1 'polypeptide(L)'
;MRLPRPGPLPALRRYLALTQASAAALLGTTRSRLAQAEAGTRPLPAAAEAALTALLAALPAPTRRALTIDPGHAAPPPAPAGAPLPAPHLPALAARRHEATQALRRAEAALAAIEARVAAGQARLALLASPEAPATLAADPRFALEADHWTGPLTQADRRLLQASCAGLRAELAVLGG
;
A
#
# COMPACT_ATOMS: atom_id res chain seq x y z
N MET A 1 19.70 -1.04 -40.32
CA MET A 1 19.99 -0.16 -39.17
C MET A 1 19.85 -0.96 -37.89
N ARG A 2 20.95 -1.23 -37.17
CA ARG A 2 20.93 -2.00 -35.92
C ARG A 2 20.40 -1.10 -34.81
N LEU A 3 19.17 -1.36 -34.35
CA LEU A 3 18.60 -0.72 -33.17
C LEU A 3 19.55 -0.92 -31.98
N PRO A 4 19.80 0.12 -31.16
CA PRO A 4 20.64 -0.01 -29.97
C PRO A 4 20.05 -1.13 -29.10
N ARG A 5 20.86 -2.15 -28.80
CA ARG A 5 20.44 -3.25 -27.93
C ARG A 5 19.96 -2.64 -26.61
N PRO A 6 18.72 -2.89 -26.17
CA PRO A 6 18.23 -2.36 -24.91
C PRO A 6 19.16 -2.88 -23.80
N GLY A 7 19.67 -1.95 -22.98
CA GLY A 7 20.54 -2.30 -21.87
C GLY A 7 19.86 -3.26 -20.89
N PRO A 8 20.59 -3.79 -19.90
CA PRO A 8 20.03 -4.72 -18.92
C PRO A 8 18.92 -4.11 -18.05
N LEU A 9 18.81 -2.78 -17.99
CA LEU A 9 17.85 -2.03 -17.19
C LEU A 9 16.37 -2.30 -17.52
N PRO A 10 15.89 -2.12 -18.76
CA PRO A 10 14.50 -2.45 -19.12
C PRO A 10 14.17 -3.94 -19.00
N ALA A 11 15.15 -4.84 -19.16
CA ALA A 11 14.96 -6.28 -18.94
C ALA A 11 14.81 -6.60 -17.44
N LEU A 12 15.69 -6.04 -16.61
CA LEU A 12 15.65 -6.16 -15.16
C LEU A 12 14.35 -5.58 -14.57
N ARG A 13 13.90 -4.41 -15.05
CA ARG A 13 12.66 -3.78 -14.60
C ARG A 13 11.44 -4.63 -14.89
N ARG A 14 11.38 -5.25 -16.09
CA ARG A 14 10.32 -6.19 -16.47
C ARG A 14 10.39 -7.47 -15.64
N TYR A 15 11.59 -8.01 -15.42
CA TYR A 15 11.80 -9.20 -14.61
C TYR A 15 11.34 -9.01 -13.15
N LEU A 16 11.59 -7.83 -12.57
CA LEU A 16 11.20 -7.49 -11.20
C LEU A 16 9.80 -6.85 -11.10
N ALA A 17 9.05 -6.78 -12.20
CA ALA A 17 7.74 -6.11 -12.29
C ALA A 17 7.72 -4.67 -11.71
N LEU A 18 8.84 -3.95 -11.81
CA LEU A 18 8.98 -2.62 -11.23
C LEU A 18 8.39 -1.54 -12.15
N THR A 19 7.67 -0.59 -11.55
CA THR A 19 7.35 0.66 -12.24
C THR A 19 8.62 1.49 -12.45
N GLN A 20 8.60 2.38 -13.43
CA GLN A 20 9.73 3.27 -13.67
C GLN A 20 10.02 4.20 -12.46
N ALA A 21 8.98 4.56 -11.71
CA ALA A 21 9.13 5.37 -10.50
C ALA A 21 9.81 4.58 -9.36
N SER A 22 9.39 3.32 -9.14
CA SER A 22 10.00 2.47 -8.11
C SER A 22 11.44 2.08 -8.45
N ALA A 23 11.74 1.82 -9.73
CA ALA A 23 13.11 1.58 -10.16
C ALA A 23 14.01 2.81 -10.00
N ALA A 24 13.49 4.02 -10.23
CA ALA A 24 14.24 5.26 -10.04
C ALA A 24 14.56 5.49 -8.56
N ALA A 25 13.59 5.25 -7.67
CA ALA A 25 13.77 5.33 -6.23
C ALA A 25 14.83 4.33 -5.71
N LEU A 26 14.78 3.07 -6.18
CA LEU A 26 15.74 2.02 -5.80
C LEU A 26 17.17 2.33 -6.23
N LEU A 27 17.33 2.98 -7.38
CA LEU A 27 18.64 3.37 -7.92
C LEU A 27 19.09 4.76 -7.44
N GLY A 28 18.33 5.41 -6.54
CA GLY A 28 18.65 6.74 -6.02
C GLY A 28 18.70 7.82 -7.11
N THR A 29 17.88 7.69 -8.16
CA THR A 29 17.87 8.59 -9.32
C THR A 29 16.47 9.10 -9.66
N THR A 30 16.37 10.05 -10.59
CA THR A 30 15.07 10.60 -11.01
C THR A 30 14.46 9.76 -12.13
N ARG A 31 13.12 9.70 -12.18
CA ARG A 31 12.38 8.97 -13.22
C ARG A 31 12.79 9.38 -14.64
N SER A 32 13.01 10.68 -14.86
CA SER A 32 13.47 11.21 -16.15
C SER A 32 14.87 10.71 -16.52
N ARG A 33 15.81 10.70 -15.57
CA ARG A 33 17.16 10.16 -15.82
C ARG A 33 17.15 8.65 -16.06
N LEU A 34 16.31 7.91 -15.35
CA LEU A 34 16.13 6.49 -15.62
C LEU A 34 15.53 6.24 -17.01
N ALA A 35 14.56 7.05 -17.45
CA ALA A 35 13.99 6.98 -18.80
C ALA A 35 15.05 7.19 -19.89
N GLN A 36 15.91 8.20 -19.70
CA GLN A 36 17.00 8.52 -20.63
C GLN A 36 18.05 7.41 -20.68
N ALA A 37 18.33 6.78 -19.53
CA ALA A 37 19.23 5.62 -19.47
C ALA A 37 18.64 4.36 -20.11
N GLU A 38 17.34 4.09 -19.90
CA GLU A 38 16.63 2.98 -20.58
C GLU A 38 16.59 3.19 -22.11
N ALA A 39 16.44 4.44 -22.56
CA ALA A 39 16.47 4.80 -23.98
C ALA A 39 17.89 4.86 -24.58
N GLY A 40 18.93 4.66 -23.78
CA GLY A 40 20.34 4.74 -24.21
C GLY A 40 20.81 6.15 -24.59
N THR A 41 20.05 7.20 -24.24
CA THR A 41 20.36 8.60 -24.59
C THR A 41 21.30 9.27 -23.57
N ARG A 42 21.39 8.73 -22.35
CA ARG A 42 22.30 9.24 -21.31
C ARG A 42 22.71 8.13 -20.33
N PRO A 43 24.00 8.03 -19.93
CA PRO A 43 24.43 7.04 -18.94
C PRO A 43 23.86 7.33 -17.55
N LEU A 44 23.73 6.28 -16.73
CA LEU A 44 23.35 6.41 -15.33
C LEU A 44 24.46 7.12 -14.52
N PRO A 45 24.10 7.85 -13.44
CA PRO A 45 25.09 8.33 -12.48
C PRO A 45 25.86 7.15 -11.85
N ALA A 46 27.15 7.33 -11.56
CA ALA A 46 28.01 6.27 -11.01
C ALA A 46 27.43 5.62 -9.73
N ALA A 47 26.74 6.39 -8.87
CA ALA A 47 26.08 5.87 -7.68
C ALA A 47 24.88 4.94 -8.03
N ALA A 48 24.11 5.29 -9.05
CA ALA A 48 23.00 4.47 -9.55
C ALA A 48 23.51 3.22 -10.29
N GLU A 49 24.65 3.33 -10.97
CA GLU A 49 25.34 2.21 -11.62
C GLU A 49 25.92 1.22 -10.60
N ALA A 50 26.49 1.72 -9.50
CA ALA A 50 26.93 0.88 -8.38
C ALA A 50 25.74 0.17 -7.71
N ALA A 51 24.63 0.87 -7.49
CA ALA A 51 23.39 0.27 -6.97
C ALA A 51 22.82 -0.79 -7.91
N LEU A 52 22.83 -0.53 -9.22
CA LEU A 52 22.44 -1.50 -10.24
C LEU A 52 23.35 -2.73 -10.23
N THR A 53 24.66 -2.54 -10.11
CA THR A 53 25.66 -3.62 -10.07
C THR A 53 25.48 -4.48 -8.83
N ALA A 54 25.24 -3.86 -7.66
CA ALA A 54 24.95 -4.56 -6.42
C ALA A 54 23.64 -5.37 -6.53
N LEU A 55 22.61 -4.79 -7.14
CA LEU A 55 21.33 -5.46 -7.36
C LEU A 55 21.46 -6.64 -8.33
N LEU A 56 22.22 -6.48 -9.41
CA LEU A 56 22.55 -7.58 -10.32
C LEU A 56 23.36 -8.67 -9.62
N ALA A 57 24.34 -8.32 -8.78
CA ALA A 57 25.15 -9.27 -8.03
C ALA A 57 24.33 -10.09 -7.01
N ALA A 58 23.26 -9.50 -6.47
CA ALA A 58 22.32 -10.18 -5.58
C ALA A 58 21.38 -11.17 -6.29
N LEU A 59 21.33 -11.16 -7.63
CA LEU A 59 20.51 -12.11 -8.39
C LEU A 59 21.19 -13.48 -8.53
N PRO A 60 20.40 -14.58 -8.56
CA PRO A 60 20.91 -15.91 -8.84
C PRO A 60 21.73 -15.95 -10.13
N ALA A 61 22.85 -16.68 -10.13
CA ALA A 61 23.72 -16.86 -11.29
C ALA A 61 23.01 -17.24 -12.60
N PRO A 62 21.96 -18.10 -12.63
CA PRO A 62 21.23 -18.39 -13.87
C PRO A 62 20.48 -17.16 -14.41
N THR A 63 19.90 -16.33 -13.54
CA THR A 63 19.19 -15.09 -13.92
C THR A 63 20.15 -14.04 -14.46
N ARG A 64 21.33 -13.89 -13.85
CA ARG A 64 22.39 -13.00 -14.36
C ARG A 64 22.82 -13.38 -15.78
N ARG A 65 22.94 -14.68 -16.06
CA ARG A 65 23.29 -15.21 -17.40
C ARG A 65 22.15 -15.01 -18.41
N ALA A 66 20.90 -15.15 -18.01
CA ALA A 66 19.75 -14.92 -18.88
C ALA A 66 19.61 -13.44 -19.29
N LEU A 67 19.87 -12.51 -18.37
CA LEU A 67 19.79 -11.07 -18.63
C LEU A 67 20.93 -10.54 -19.53
N THR A 68 22.05 -11.26 -19.65
CA THR A 68 23.19 -10.86 -20.49
C THR A 68 23.17 -11.45 -21.91
N ILE A 69 22.46 -12.57 -22.13
CA ILE A 69 22.53 -13.32 -23.39
C ILE A 69 21.41 -12.93 -24.37
N ASP A 70 20.15 -12.79 -23.93
CA ASP A 70 19.07 -12.35 -24.83
C ASP A 70 17.87 -11.72 -24.07
N PRO A 71 17.72 -10.38 -24.05
CA PRO A 71 16.76 -9.67 -23.20
C PRO A 71 15.29 -9.80 -23.63
N GLY A 72 15.02 -10.47 -24.76
CA GLY A 72 13.66 -10.71 -25.29
C GLY A 72 13.13 -12.13 -25.08
N HIS A 73 13.95 -13.05 -24.57
CA HIS A 73 13.60 -14.48 -24.43
C HIS A 73 13.95 -15.05 -23.05
N ALA A 74 14.00 -14.20 -22.02
CA ALA A 74 13.84 -14.70 -20.67
C ALA A 74 12.39 -15.19 -20.54
N ALA A 75 12.20 -16.51 -20.66
CA ALA A 75 10.93 -17.12 -20.29
C ALA A 75 10.54 -16.58 -18.91
N PRO A 76 9.27 -16.18 -18.69
CA PRO A 76 8.81 -15.89 -17.34
C PRO A 76 9.23 -17.10 -16.49
N PRO A 77 9.77 -16.87 -15.27
CA PRO A 77 10.15 -17.99 -14.43
C PRO A 77 8.98 -18.97 -14.42
N PRO A 78 9.19 -20.28 -14.62
CA PRO A 78 8.12 -21.23 -14.40
C PRO A 78 7.55 -20.89 -13.02
N ALA A 79 6.23 -20.69 -12.92
CA ALA A 79 5.57 -20.60 -11.63
C ALA A 79 6.16 -21.75 -10.83
N PRO A 80 6.82 -21.48 -9.68
CA PRO A 80 7.67 -22.46 -9.04
C PRO A 80 6.85 -23.75 -8.97
N ALA A 81 7.30 -24.79 -9.68
CA ALA A 81 6.77 -26.12 -9.47
C ALA A 81 6.92 -26.29 -7.98
N GLY A 82 5.79 -26.34 -7.26
CA GLY A 82 5.74 -26.07 -5.84
C GLY A 82 6.81 -26.86 -5.12
N ALA A 83 7.98 -26.26 -4.92
CA ALA A 83 8.73 -26.52 -3.72
C ALA A 83 7.70 -26.17 -2.65
N PRO A 84 7.37 -27.09 -1.74
CA PRO A 84 6.53 -26.72 -0.61
C PRO A 84 7.11 -25.41 -0.10
N LEU A 85 6.29 -24.34 -0.09
CA LEU A 85 6.66 -23.09 0.54
C LEU A 85 7.35 -23.50 1.84
N PRO A 86 8.60 -23.07 2.13
CA PRO A 86 9.19 -23.37 3.42
C PRO A 86 8.13 -22.98 4.42
N ALA A 87 7.68 -23.96 5.21
CA ALA A 87 6.53 -23.78 6.07
C ALA A 87 6.74 -22.45 6.79
N PRO A 88 5.81 -21.49 6.62
CA PRO A 88 6.04 -20.12 7.07
C PRO A 88 6.54 -20.19 8.51
N HIS A 89 7.74 -19.66 8.74
CA HIS A 89 8.42 -19.80 10.02
C HIS A 89 7.43 -19.39 11.11
N LEU A 90 7.11 -20.31 12.03
CA LEU A 90 6.15 -20.07 13.11
C LEU A 90 6.37 -18.73 13.84
N PRO A 91 7.62 -18.27 14.08
CA PRO A 91 7.88 -16.93 14.62
C PRO A 91 7.41 -15.77 13.73
N ALA A 92 7.55 -15.87 12.41
CA ALA A 92 7.13 -14.85 11.45
C ALA A 92 5.60 -14.78 11.33
N LEU A 93 4.91 -15.93 11.35
CA LEU A 93 3.45 -15.97 11.41
C LEU A 93 2.92 -15.42 12.74
N ALA A 94 3.55 -15.78 13.86
CA ALA A 94 3.18 -15.27 15.16
C ALA A 94 3.35 -13.74 15.25
N ALA A 95 4.45 -13.21 14.71
CA ALA A 95 4.69 -11.77 14.61
C ALA A 95 3.62 -11.09 13.74
N ARG A 96 3.34 -11.63 12.55
CA ARG A 96 2.31 -11.07 11.66
C ARG A 96 0.92 -11.09 12.28
N ARG A 97 0.55 -12.19 12.94
CA ARG A 97 -0.71 -12.32 13.68
C ARG A 97 -0.80 -11.30 14.81
N HIS A 98 0.29 -11.09 15.53
CA HIS A 98 0.34 -10.08 16.59
C HIS A 98 0.15 -8.67 16.04
N GLU A 99 0.84 -8.30 14.96
CA GLU A 99 0.69 -7.01 14.27
C GLU A 99 -0.75 -6.80 13.77
N ALA A 100 -1.33 -7.79 13.09
CA ALA A 100 -2.70 -7.73 12.59
C ALA A 100 -3.72 -7.59 13.74
N THR A 101 -3.48 -8.27 14.87
CA THR A 101 -4.32 -8.13 16.09
C THR A 101 -4.23 -6.72 16.67
N GLN A 102 -3.03 -6.16 16.78
CA GLN A 102 -2.85 -4.79 17.26
C GLN A 102 -3.46 -3.75 16.30
N ALA A 103 -3.32 -3.96 14.99
CA ALA A 103 -3.95 -3.12 13.99
C ALA A 103 -5.48 -3.19 14.08
N LEU A 104 -6.04 -4.38 14.25
CA LEU A 104 -7.48 -4.57 14.41
C LEU A 104 -8.00 -3.83 15.63
N ARG A 105 -7.35 -4.00 16.80
CA ARG A 105 -7.76 -3.30 18.04
C ARG A 105 -7.73 -1.77 17.88
N ARG A 106 -6.72 -1.23 17.19
CA ARG A 106 -6.64 0.21 16.92
C ARG A 106 -7.75 0.68 15.98
N ALA A 107 -8.04 -0.08 14.94
CA ALA A 107 -9.11 0.22 13.99
C ALA A 107 -10.50 0.13 14.65
N GLU A 108 -10.74 -0.87 15.50
CA GLU A 108 -11.98 -1.03 16.28
C GLU A 108 -12.17 0.11 17.28
N ALA A 109 -11.11 0.53 17.99
CA ALA A 109 -11.17 1.67 18.89
C ALA A 109 -11.48 2.97 18.15
N ALA A 110 -10.86 3.19 16.99
CA ALA A 110 -11.14 4.35 16.14
C ALA A 110 -12.59 4.33 15.62
N LEU A 111 -13.07 3.16 15.18
CA LEU A 111 -14.45 2.99 14.72
C LEU A 111 -15.45 3.28 15.84
N ALA A 112 -15.24 2.74 17.04
CA ALA A 112 -16.09 2.99 18.20
C ALA A 112 -16.15 4.49 18.56
N ALA A 113 -15.03 5.20 18.48
CA ALA A 113 -14.98 6.64 18.71
C ALA A 113 -15.80 7.42 17.68
N ILE A 114 -15.74 7.04 16.40
CA ILE A 114 -16.57 7.66 15.35
C ILE A 114 -18.04 7.33 15.56
N GLU A 115 -18.40 6.08 15.88
CA GLU A 115 -19.78 5.68 16.10
C GLU A 115 -20.39 6.40 17.31
N ALA A 116 -19.63 6.60 18.38
CA ALA A 116 -20.04 7.41 19.52
C ALA A 116 -20.31 8.88 19.12
N ARG A 117 -19.46 9.48 18.29
CA ARG A 117 -19.65 10.85 17.79
C ARG A 117 -20.87 10.95 16.88
N VAL A 118 -21.06 9.99 15.98
CA VAL A 118 -22.25 9.93 15.11
C VAL A 118 -23.51 9.80 15.96
N ALA A 119 -23.53 8.91 16.96
CA ALA A 119 -24.66 8.76 17.86
C ALA A 119 -24.95 10.05 18.65
N ALA A 120 -23.91 10.71 19.16
CA ALA A 120 -24.04 12.00 19.82
C ALA A 120 -24.59 13.09 18.87
N GLY A 121 -24.09 13.15 17.63
CA GLY A 121 -24.59 14.07 16.61
C GLY A 121 -26.05 13.83 16.28
N GLN A 122 -26.46 12.57 16.08
CA GLN A 122 -27.86 12.20 15.84
C GLN A 122 -28.77 12.58 17.02
N ALA A 123 -28.31 12.35 18.26
CA ALA A 123 -29.06 12.77 19.45
C ALA A 123 -29.23 14.30 19.51
N ARG A 124 -28.20 15.06 19.14
CA ARG A 124 -28.27 16.53 19.06
C ARG A 124 -29.24 17.00 17.97
N LEU A 125 -29.21 16.39 16.79
CA LEU A 125 -30.18 16.70 15.72
C LEU A 125 -31.61 16.37 16.15
N ALA A 126 -31.82 15.23 16.82
CA ALA A 126 -33.13 14.87 17.36
C ALA A 126 -33.62 15.86 18.43
N LEU A 127 -32.72 16.34 19.29
CA LEU A 127 -33.03 17.39 20.26
C LEU A 127 -33.41 18.69 19.55
N LEU A 128 -32.69 19.13 18.52
CA LEU A 128 -33.02 20.33 17.75
C LEU A 128 -34.35 20.21 16.99
N ALA A 129 -34.72 19.00 16.57
CA ALA A 129 -36.00 18.74 15.92
C ALA A 129 -37.17 18.64 16.89
N SER A 130 -36.91 18.53 18.20
CA SER A 130 -37.95 18.42 19.22
C SER A 130 -38.64 19.77 19.46
N PRO A 131 -39.98 19.83 19.48
CA PRO A 131 -40.70 21.06 19.82
C PRO A 131 -40.48 21.49 21.28
N GLU A 132 -40.03 20.58 22.14
CA GLU A 132 -39.71 20.85 23.56
C GLU A 132 -38.25 21.25 23.76
N ALA A 133 -37.49 21.46 22.68
CA ALA A 133 -36.10 21.86 22.77
C ALA A 133 -35.93 23.21 23.50
N PRO A 134 -35.00 23.32 24.46
CA PRO A 134 -34.67 24.60 25.06
C PRO A 134 -34.30 25.63 23.99
N ALA A 135 -34.96 26.80 24.01
CA ALA A 135 -34.74 27.86 23.03
C ALA A 135 -33.26 28.34 22.97
N THR A 136 -32.53 28.23 24.08
CA THR A 136 -31.10 28.53 24.16
C THR A 136 -30.23 27.58 23.35
N LEU A 137 -30.59 26.29 23.27
CA LEU A 137 -29.90 25.31 22.44
C LEU A 137 -30.23 25.50 20.96
N ALA A 138 -31.49 25.80 20.64
CA ALA A 138 -31.91 26.10 19.27
C ALA A 138 -31.24 27.39 18.72
N ALA A 139 -30.96 28.35 19.60
CA ALA A 139 -30.27 29.59 19.25
C ALA A 139 -28.73 29.47 19.21
N ASP A 140 -28.14 28.35 19.64
CA ASP A 140 -26.69 28.13 19.58
C ASP A 140 -26.29 27.49 18.23
N PRO A 141 -25.71 28.25 17.29
CA PRO A 141 -25.32 27.73 15.99
C PRO A 141 -24.21 26.67 16.08
N ARG A 142 -23.41 26.66 17.16
CA ARG A 142 -22.35 25.65 17.34
C ARG A 142 -22.94 24.27 17.60
N PHE A 143 -24.08 24.21 18.29
CA PHE A 143 -24.72 22.95 18.62
C PHE A 143 -25.19 22.21 17.35
N ALA A 144 -25.80 22.93 16.41
CA ALA A 144 -26.19 22.41 15.11
C ALA A 144 -24.98 22.07 14.22
N LEU A 145 -24.00 22.97 14.12
CA LEU A 145 -22.80 22.76 13.30
C LEU A 145 -21.98 21.55 13.73
N GLU A 146 -21.80 21.33 15.04
CA GLU A 146 -21.11 20.15 15.55
C GLU A 146 -21.89 18.85 15.26
N ALA A 147 -23.21 18.90 15.35
CA ALA A 147 -24.06 17.76 15.03
C ALA A 147 -23.93 17.39 13.54
N ASP A 148 -24.05 18.38 12.65
CA ASP A 148 -23.87 18.21 11.20
C ASP A 148 -22.46 17.74 10.84
N HIS A 149 -21.44 18.26 11.52
CA HIS A 149 -20.06 17.83 11.31
C HIS A 149 -19.87 16.35 11.63
N TRP A 150 -20.44 15.86 12.73
CA TRP A 150 -20.31 14.46 13.15
C TRP A 150 -21.22 13.49 12.39
N THR A 151 -22.31 13.96 11.81
CA THR A 151 -23.22 13.13 10.99
C THR A 151 -23.01 13.30 9.49
N GLY A 152 -22.08 14.18 9.11
CA GLY A 152 -21.85 14.57 7.73
C GLY A 152 -21.23 13.48 6.85
N PRO A 153 -21.16 13.74 5.53
CA PRO A 153 -20.71 12.77 4.54
C PRO A 153 -19.25 12.33 4.74
N LEU A 154 -18.39 13.23 5.23
CA LEU A 154 -16.98 12.92 5.52
C LEU A 154 -16.86 11.91 6.66
N THR A 155 -17.56 12.12 7.78
CA THR A 155 -17.58 11.16 8.90
C THR A 155 -18.17 9.82 8.49
N GLN A 156 -19.17 9.82 7.61
CA GLN A 156 -19.73 8.57 7.08
C GLN A 156 -18.74 7.84 6.15
N ALA A 157 -17.93 8.56 5.39
CA ALA A 157 -16.86 7.98 4.59
C ALA A 157 -15.76 7.36 5.48
N ASP A 158 -15.31 8.08 6.51
CA ASP A 158 -14.32 7.59 7.48
C ASP A 158 -14.81 6.33 8.20
N ARG A 159 -16.09 6.33 8.61
CA ARG A 159 -16.75 5.17 9.21
C ARG A 159 -16.70 3.96 8.28
N ARG A 160 -17.07 4.12 7.01
CA ARG A 160 -17.05 3.03 6.01
C ARG A 160 -15.64 2.49 5.78
N LEU A 161 -14.65 3.39 5.74
CA LEU A 161 -13.25 3.00 5.56
C LEU A 161 -12.73 2.19 6.75
N LEU A 162 -13.05 2.60 7.98
CA LEU A 162 -12.69 1.86 9.19
C LEU A 162 -13.42 0.51 9.29
N GLN A 163 -14.69 0.45 8.88
CA GLN A 163 -15.43 -0.81 8.80
C GLN A 163 -14.78 -1.79 7.81
N ALA A 164 -14.42 -1.31 6.61
CA ALA A 164 -13.71 -2.11 5.62
C ALA A 164 -12.33 -2.57 6.12
N SER A 165 -11.60 -1.70 6.82
CA SER A 165 -10.31 -2.02 7.43
C SER A 165 -10.44 -3.10 8.50
N CYS A 166 -11.43 -3.00 9.38
CA CYS A 166 -11.72 -4.03 10.39
C CYS A 166 -12.08 -5.36 9.74
N ALA A 167 -12.93 -5.35 8.70
CA ALA A 167 -13.31 -6.57 7.97
C ALA A 167 -12.09 -7.24 7.31
N GLY A 168 -11.23 -6.45 6.66
CA GLY A 168 -9.99 -6.94 6.04
C GLY A 168 -9.03 -7.56 7.06
N LEU A 169 -8.83 -6.90 8.21
CA LEU A 169 -7.96 -7.40 9.28
C LEU A 169 -8.51 -8.68 9.94
N ARG A 170 -9.83 -8.78 10.11
CA ARG A 170 -10.47 -10.01 10.60
C ARG A 170 -10.30 -11.17 9.61
N ALA A 171 -10.45 -10.90 8.31
CA ALA A 171 -10.21 -11.89 7.27
C ALA A 171 -8.75 -12.34 7.25
N GLU A 172 -7.80 -11.40 7.36
CA GLU A 172 -6.37 -11.73 7.47
C GLU A 172 -6.08 -12.61 8.69
N LEU A 173 -6.62 -12.26 9.86
CA LEU A 173 -6.45 -13.06 11.08
C LEU A 173 -7.07 -14.46 10.97
N ALA A 174 -8.20 -14.59 10.28
CA ALA A 174 -8.81 -15.90 10.02
C ALA A 174 -7.91 -16.79 9.16
N VAL A 175 -7.25 -16.22 8.14
CA VAL A 175 -6.26 -16.94 7.30
C VAL A 175 -4.99 -17.29 8.07
N LEU A 176 -4.55 -16.44 9.01
CA LEU A 176 -3.36 -16.69 9.84
C LEU A 176 -3.61 -17.67 11.01
N GLY A 177 -4.88 -17.96 11.32
CA GLY A 177 -5.28 -18.83 12.43
C GLY A 177 -5.75 -20.22 12.04
N GLY A 178 -6.02 -20.47 10.75
CA GLY A 178 -6.35 -21.77 10.17
C GLY A 178 -5.15 -22.43 9.52
#